data_AF-A0A376FBJ6-F1
#
_entry.id   AF-A0A376FBJ6-F1
#
_cell.length_a   1.000
_cell.length_b   1.000
_cell.length_c   1.000
_cell.angle_alpha   90.00
_cell.angle_beta   90.00
_cell.angle_gamma   90.00
#
_symmetry.space_group_name_H-M   'P 1'
#
loop_
_entity.id
_entity.type
_entity.pdbx_description
1 polymer ?
#
loop_
_entity_poly.entity_id
_entity_poly.type
_entity_poly.pdbx_seq_one_letter_code
_entity_poly.pdbx_strand_id
1 'polypeptide(L)' 'MNLYGQEMDEGVSPLAANMGWTIAWEPADRDFIGREALEMQREKGTEQLVGLVMTGEGRAAR' A
#
# COMPACT_ATOMS: atom_id res chain seq x y z
N MET A 1 4.00 -6.18 9.89
CA MET A 1 2.57 -6.35 9.54
C MET A 1 1.90 -5.01 9.72
N ASN A 2 1.09 -4.58 8.75
CA ASN A 2 0.40 -3.28 8.77
C ASN A 2 -0.85 -3.31 9.65
N LEU A 3 -1.32 -2.14 10.09
CA LEU A 3 -2.53 -1.97 10.90
C LEU A 3 -3.68 -1.36 10.07
N TYR A 4 -4.82 -2.05 10.11
CA TYR A 4 -6.05 -1.56 9.49
C TYR A 4 -6.57 -0.30 10.19
N GLY A 5 -6.98 0.70 9.42
CA GLY A 5 -7.37 2.03 9.91
C GLY A 5 -6.20 2.98 10.18
N GLN A 6 -4.95 2.59 9.87
CA GLN A 6 -3.79 3.47 9.86
C GLN A 6 -3.08 3.42 8.51
N GLU A 7 -2.49 2.28 8.15
CA GLU A 7 -1.77 2.14 6.87
C GLU A 7 -2.67 1.69 5.72
N MET A 8 -3.85 1.14 6.02
CA MET A 8 -4.80 0.67 5.01
C MET A 8 -6.24 0.72 5.52
N ASP A 9 -7.17 0.96 4.59
CA ASP A 9 -8.62 0.81 4.73
C ASP A 9 -9.22 0.52 3.34
N GLU A 10 -10.54 0.52 3.18
CA GLU A 10 -11.18 0.29 1.87
C GLU A 10 -10.80 1.33 0.80
N GLY A 11 -10.31 2.51 1.19
CA GLY A 11 -9.89 3.58 0.29
C GLY A 11 -8.42 3.51 -0.13
N VAL A 12 -7.60 2.70 0.53
CA VAL A 12 -6.16 2.59 0.27
C VAL A 12 -5.84 1.33 -0.52
N SER A 13 -5.17 1.50 -1.68
CA SER A 13 -4.68 0.36 -2.44
C SER A 13 -3.64 -0.44 -1.64
N PRO A 14 -3.69 -1.78 -1.64
CA PRO A 14 -2.62 -2.62 -1.11
C PRO A 14 -1.25 -2.33 -1.73
N LEU A 15 -1.20 -1.83 -2.98
CA LEU A 15 0.04 -1.43 -3.63
C LEU A 15 0.65 -0.19 -2.96
N ALA A 16 -0.18 0.73 -2.48
CA ALA A 16 0.24 1.91 -1.74
C ALA A 16 0.64 1.60 -0.29
N ALA A 17 0.03 0.57 0.31
CA ALA A 17 0.28 0.19 1.70
C ALA A 17 1.50 -0.75 1.88
N ASN A 18 2.45 -0.84 0.95
CA ASN A 18 3.58 -1.79 1.02
C ASN A 18 3.13 -3.27 1.14
N MET A 19 2.00 -3.62 0.51
CA MET A 19 1.46 -4.99 0.47
C MET A 19 1.49 -5.61 -0.93
N GLY A 20 2.14 -4.96 -1.91
CA GLY A 20 2.24 -5.51 -3.27
C GLY A 20 2.86 -6.91 -3.32
N TRP A 21 3.74 -7.24 -2.35
CA TRP A 21 4.37 -8.57 -2.23
C TRP A 21 3.40 -9.69 -1.81
N THR A 22 2.24 -9.37 -1.21
CA THR A 22 1.24 -10.38 -0.83
C THR A 22 0.29 -10.73 -1.97
N ILE A 23 0.34 -9.98 -3.08
CA ILE A 23 -0.54 -10.21 -4.24
C ILE A 23 0.11 -11.24 -5.16
N ALA A 24 -0.54 -12.39 -5.30
CA ALA A 24 -0.15 -13.39 -6.28
C ALA A 24 -0.71 -13.02 -7.66
N TRP A 25 0.14 -12.45 -8.51
CA TRP A 25 -0.21 -12.07 -9.90
C TRP A 25 -0.29 -13.26 -10.84
N GLU A 26 0.50 -14.31 -10.56
CA GLU A 26 0.50 -15.54 -11.34
C GLU A 26 -0.24 -16.67 -10.58
N PRO A 27 -0.92 -17.57 -11.30
CA PRO A 27 -1.07 -17.56 -12.76
C PRO A 27 -2.05 -16.46 -13.23
N ALA A 28 -1.75 -15.83 -14.37
CA ALA A 28 -2.48 -14.68 -14.91
C ALA A 28 -3.94 -14.96 -15.34
N ASP A 29 -4.41 -16.20 -15.28
CA ASP A 29 -5.81 -16.57 -15.50
C ASP A 29 -6.63 -16.67 -14.20
N ARG A 30 -5.97 -16.61 -13.04
CA ARG A 30 -6.63 -16.67 -11.73
C ARG A 30 -7.37 -15.36 -11.43
N ASP A 31 -8.69 -15.41 -11.41
CA ASP A 31 -9.49 -14.26 -11.00
C ASP A 31 -9.62 -14.15 -9.47
N PHE A 32 -9.70 -12.93 -8.95
CA PHE A 32 -9.99 -12.62 -7.56
C PHE A 32 -10.57 -11.21 -7.41
N ILE A 33 -11.30 -10.98 -6.32
CA ILE A 33 -11.95 -9.69 -6.06
C ILE A 33 -10.92 -8.57 -6.04
N GLY A 34 -11.11 -7.57 -6.91
CA GLY A 34 -10.24 -6.40 -7.02
C GLY A 34 -9.06 -6.56 -7.99
N ARG A 35 -8.94 -7.70 -8.70
CA ARG A 35 -7.82 -7.97 -9.61
C ARG A 35 -7.65 -6.90 -10.71
N GLU A 36 -8.70 -6.63 -11.47
CA GLU A 36 -8.66 -5.66 -12.58
C GLU A 36 -8.26 -4.25 -12.08
N ALA A 37 -8.80 -3.85 -10.93
CA ALA A 37 -8.46 -2.56 -10.31
C ALA A 37 -6.98 -2.49 -9.92
N LEU A 38 -6.43 -3.57 -9.36
CA LEU A 38 -5.03 -3.68 -8.99
C LEU A 38 -4.10 -3.68 -10.21
N GLU A 39 -4.50 -4.30 -11.32
CA GLU A 39 -3.74 -4.26 -12.57
C GLU A 39 -3.65 -2.82 -13.12
N MET A 40 -4.77 -2.11 -13.18
CA MET A 40 -4.78 -0.70 -13.60
C MET A 40 -3.94 0.20 -12.68
N GLN A 41 -3.99 -0.03 -11.36
CA GLN A 41 -3.19 0.72 -10.39
C GLN A 41 -1.69 0.43 -10.54
N ARG A 42 -1.32 -0.81 -10.85
CA ARG A 42 0.07 -1.20 -11.11
C ARG A 42 0.63 -0.52 -12.35
N GLU A 43 -0.18 -0.38 -13.41
CA GLU A 43 0.20 0.30 -14.65
C GLU A 43 0.30 1.82 -14.49
N LYS A 44 -0.65 2.43 -13.79
CA LYS A 44 -0.69 3.88 -13.56
C LYS A 44 0.31 4.33 -12.48
N GLY A 45 0.67 3.42 -11.57
CA GLY A 45 1.41 3.72 -10.34
C GLY A 45 0.50 4.18 -9.21
N THR A 46 0.95 3.95 -7.98
CA THR A 46 0.29 4.39 -6.74
C THR A 46 1.28 5.14 -5.85
N GLU A 47 0.79 5.77 -4.79
CA GLU A 47 1.62 6.24 -3.67
C GLU A 47 2.43 5.08 -3.05
N GLN A 48 3.37 5.40 -2.16
CA GLN A 48 4.21 4.41 -1.48
C GLN A 48 4.30 4.70 0.02
N LEU A 49 4.03 3.70 0.84
CA LEU A 49 4.28 3.72 2.27
C LEU A 49 5.78 3.56 2.57
N VAL A 50 6.39 4.59 3.16
CA VAL A 50 7.82 4.65 3.47
C VAL A 50 8.07 4.88 4.96
N GLY A 51 9.19 4.36 5.47
CA GLY A 51 9.62 4.61 6.84
C GLY A 51 10.37 5.94 6.97
N LEU A 52 10.03 6.71 8.00
CA LEU A 52 10.75 7.94 8.35
C LEU A 52 11.56 7.72 9.64
N VAL A 53 12.75 8.33 9.70
CA VAL A 53 13.60 8.35 10.90
C VAL A 53 13.87 9.80 11.27
N MET A 54 13.54 10.18 12.51
CA MET A 54 13.80 11.52 13.04
C MET A 54 15.03 11.48 13.97
N THR A 55 16.03 12.32 13.69
CA THR A 55 17.33 12.30 14.41
C THR A 55 17.49 13.40 15.47
N GLY A 56 16.54 14.33 15.58
CA GLY A 56 16.59 15.45 16.54
C GLY A 56 15.57 15.37 17.67
N GLU A 57 15.74 16.17 18.72
CA GLU A 57 14.76 16.32 19.81
C GLU A 57 13.48 16.97 19.27
N GLY A 58 12.36 16.23 19.31
CA GLY A 58 11.06 16.69 18.86
C GLY A 58 10.50 17.80 19.75
N ARG A 59 10.78 19.07 19.42
CA ARG A 59 10.11 20.19 20.06
C ARG A 59 8.82 20.48 19.31
N ALA A 60 7.68 20.21 19.94
CA ALA A 60 6.39 20.67 19.46
C ALA A 60 6.42 22.21 19.38
N ALA A 61 6.28 22.76 18.17
CA ALA A 61 6.00 24.17 18.00
C ALA A 61 4.66 24.46 18.69
N ARG A 62 4.72 25.28 19.74
CA ARG A 62 3.53 25.83 20.43
C ARG A 62 2.96 26.98 19.63
#